data_AF-A0A1D2QE60-F1
#
_entry.id   AF-A0A1D2QE60-F1
#
_cell.length_a   1.000
_cell.length_b   1.000
_cell.length_c   1.000
_cell.angle_alpha   90.00
_cell.angle_beta   90.00
_cell.angle_gamma   90.00
#
_symmetry.space_group_name_H-M   'P 1'
#
loop_
_entity.id
_entity.type
_entity.pdbx_description
1 polymer ?
#
loop_
_entity_poly.entity_id
_entity_poly.type
_entity_poly.pdbx_seq_one_letter_code
_entity_poly.pdbx_strand_id
1 'polypeptide(L)'
;MTLSPPKRISTGVPGLDEIVHGGLIPGRSYLVRGDPGTGKTILGMKYLTASLDAGETVLFVNLEESESDIRQNAATLGIDLDDVHFLDLSPDSDVFVDDQSYDIFSPSEVEQEPLTQAITERVETIQPDRVFIDPLTKLRHLTSGEYQFRKQVIAFMRYLKEQGATVLVTSENTENSPDDDLQYMTDGTIELERSERGRTINVPKFRGSSIREGRHSMRIEAGGLAVYPELTTSKSDGEYVAEPIPSGVSEIDELLHGGIERGTVSVISGPTGVGKTTAGTQFMKEAANRGERSIIYMFEESTETFMQRNKSVGIPVEEMMAEGTLSVEEVEPLDHSAMEFARKVRHEVEDNDISIVMIDGLQGYKLSVQSEDNETLVRKLHTLSRYLKSMGVTVILVDEIGTVTGEFRATEAGISYLADTLVFLRHLEISGEMRKAIGVLKKRTSDFERTLREFRITEHGVEVGKPLTGLRGVLSGAPEWVESAPDLDDE
;
A
#
# COMPACT_ATOMS: atom_id res chain seq x y z
N MET A 1 7.99 18.29 33.65
CA MET A 1 8.50 18.86 32.39
C MET A 1 8.27 17.82 31.31
N THR A 2 7.26 18.00 30.47
CA THR A 2 7.10 17.20 29.25
C THR A 2 8.19 17.65 28.29
N LEU A 3 9.28 16.88 28.22
CA LEU A 3 10.33 17.06 27.22
C LEU A 3 9.65 16.98 25.85
N SER A 4 9.82 18.01 25.02
CA SER A 4 9.39 17.96 23.62
C SER A 4 10.04 16.74 22.96
N PRO A 5 9.32 15.98 22.12
CA PRO A 5 9.89 14.83 21.45
C PRO A 5 11.12 15.27 20.64
N PRO A 6 12.19 14.45 20.62
CA PRO A 6 13.41 14.80 19.89
C PRO A 6 13.08 15.02 18.41
N LYS A 7 13.69 16.06 17.81
CA LYS A 7 13.59 16.31 16.36
C LYS A 7 14.17 15.11 15.64
N ARG A 8 13.34 14.41 14.88
CA ARG A 8 13.73 13.20 14.13
C ARG A 8 14.49 13.57 12.86
N ILE A 9 15.32 12.64 12.38
CA ILE A 9 16.05 12.75 11.12
C ILE A 9 15.44 11.82 10.08
N SER A 10 15.25 12.31 8.85
CA SER A 10 14.67 11.51 7.76
C SER A 10 15.61 10.37 7.35
N THR A 11 15.04 9.22 7.02
CA THR A 11 15.74 8.08 6.42
C THR A 11 15.98 8.24 4.91
N GLY A 12 15.43 9.29 4.29
CA GLY A 12 15.40 9.43 2.82
C GLY A 12 14.39 8.53 2.13
N VAL A 13 13.61 7.77 2.91
CA VAL A 13 12.56 6.87 2.44
C VAL A 13 11.26 7.26 3.14
N PRO A 14 10.39 8.08 2.51
CA PRO A 14 9.21 8.66 3.17
C PRO A 14 8.28 7.64 3.81
N GLY A 15 8.10 6.47 3.18
CA GLY A 15 7.30 5.38 3.77
C GLY A 15 7.90 4.81 5.05
N LEU A 16 9.24 4.68 5.13
CA LEU A 16 9.91 4.27 6.36
C LEU A 16 9.79 5.35 7.44
N ASP A 17 9.92 6.62 7.06
CA ASP A 17 9.70 7.73 7.99
C ASP A 17 8.27 7.70 8.56
N GLU A 18 7.24 7.40 7.77
CA GLU A 18 5.86 7.20 8.25
C GLU A 18 5.77 6.05 9.27
N ILE A 19 6.42 4.91 8.99
CA ILE A 19 6.45 3.73 9.88
C ILE A 19 7.06 4.07 11.23
N VAL A 20 8.13 4.88 11.26
CA VAL A 20 8.81 5.28 12.50
C VAL A 20 8.37 6.65 13.03
N HIS A 21 7.25 7.19 12.54
CA HIS A 21 6.63 8.45 12.99
C HIS A 21 7.49 9.71 12.80
N GLY A 22 8.06 9.87 11.61
CA GLY A 22 8.81 11.06 11.17
C GLY A 22 10.32 10.87 11.09
N GLY A 23 10.82 9.64 11.11
CA GLY A 23 12.25 9.32 10.96
C GLY A 23 12.96 8.81 12.22
N LEU A 24 14.28 8.70 12.15
CA LEU A 24 15.13 8.16 13.22
C LEU A 24 15.35 9.18 14.35
N ILE A 25 15.65 8.68 15.56
CA ILE A 25 16.02 9.53 16.69
C ILE A 25 17.53 9.82 16.57
N PRO A 26 17.97 11.09 16.59
CA PRO A 26 19.37 11.43 16.44
C PRO A 26 20.24 10.91 17.60
N GLY A 27 21.53 10.69 17.33
CA GLY A 27 22.53 10.24 18.31
C GLY A 27 22.32 8.78 18.76
N ARG A 28 21.72 7.95 17.89
CA ARG A 28 21.43 6.53 18.16
C ARG A 28 21.98 5.62 17.08
N SER A 29 22.01 4.32 17.36
CA SER A 29 22.42 3.30 16.40
C SER A 29 21.27 2.41 15.94
N TYR A 30 21.21 2.16 14.63
CA TYR A 30 20.15 1.41 13.97
C TYR A 30 20.76 0.29 13.12
N LEU A 31 20.21 -0.92 13.25
CA LEU A 31 20.58 -2.08 12.45
C LEU A 31 19.60 -2.22 11.28
N VAL A 32 20.13 -2.42 10.07
CA VAL A 32 19.40 -2.88 8.89
C VAL A 32 19.81 -4.31 8.61
N ARG A 33 18.91 -5.26 8.85
CA ARG A 33 19.16 -6.68 8.59
C ARG A 33 18.31 -7.21 7.44
N GLY A 34 18.75 -8.31 6.84
CA GLY A 34 18.03 -8.99 5.76
C GLY A 34 18.95 -9.84 4.91
N ASP A 35 18.36 -10.75 4.15
CA ASP A 35 19.10 -11.62 3.22
C ASP A 35 19.84 -10.82 2.12
N PRO A 36 20.81 -11.42 1.42
CA PRO A 36 21.45 -10.80 0.27
C PRO A 36 20.44 -10.31 -0.79
N GLY A 37 20.67 -9.13 -1.37
CA GLY A 37 19.81 -8.57 -2.41
C GLY A 37 18.44 -8.02 -1.95
N THR A 38 18.24 -7.84 -0.63
CA THR A 38 17.02 -7.24 -0.05
C THR A 38 16.98 -5.71 -0.14
N GLY A 39 18.12 -5.04 -0.34
CA GLY A 39 18.21 -3.58 -0.49
C GLY A 39 18.86 -2.83 0.69
N LYS A 40 19.62 -3.52 1.55
CA LYS A 40 20.27 -2.93 2.76
C LYS A 40 21.16 -1.73 2.42
N THR A 41 22.08 -1.89 1.46
CA THR A 41 22.98 -0.83 0.98
C THR A 41 22.21 0.35 0.38
N ILE A 42 21.14 0.07 -0.38
CA ILE A 42 20.28 1.11 -0.95
C ILE A 42 19.63 1.95 0.16
N LEU A 43 19.14 1.32 1.23
CA LEU A 43 18.61 2.05 2.39
C LEU A 43 19.68 2.91 3.05
N GLY A 44 20.90 2.39 3.18
CA GLY A 44 22.05 3.15 3.69
C GLY A 44 22.38 4.37 2.87
N MET A 45 22.46 4.23 1.55
CA MET A 45 22.69 5.35 0.63
C MET A 45 21.57 6.40 0.70
N LYS A 46 20.30 5.98 0.78
CA LYS A 46 19.17 6.90 0.98
C LYS A 46 19.27 7.63 2.33
N TYR A 47 19.69 6.94 3.38
CA TYR A 47 19.86 7.54 4.71
C TYR A 47 20.94 8.63 4.74
N LEU A 48 22.07 8.43 4.07
CA LEU A 48 23.12 9.45 3.96
C LEU A 48 22.64 10.64 3.12
N THR A 49 22.11 10.36 1.93
CA THR A 49 21.72 11.41 0.96
C THR A 49 20.54 12.26 1.43
N ALA A 50 19.66 11.74 2.29
CA ALA A 50 18.54 12.47 2.88
C ALA A 50 18.90 13.75 3.66
N SER A 51 20.19 13.94 3.94
CA SER A 51 20.70 14.96 4.84
C SER A 51 21.59 16.00 4.16
N LEU A 52 22.01 15.72 2.92
CA LEU A 52 22.92 16.57 2.17
C LEU A 52 22.31 17.95 1.91
N ASP A 53 21.01 17.99 1.56
CA ASP A 53 20.27 19.26 1.37
C ASP A 53 20.16 20.10 2.67
N ALA A 54 20.28 19.45 3.84
CA ALA A 54 20.28 20.11 5.14
C ALA A 54 21.69 20.57 5.59
N GLY A 55 22.72 20.32 4.78
CA GLY A 55 24.12 20.63 5.08
C GLY A 55 24.74 19.73 6.15
N GLU A 56 24.13 18.57 6.44
CA GLU A 56 24.72 17.57 7.33
C GLU A 56 25.91 16.90 6.66
N THR A 57 26.96 16.63 7.43
CA THR A 57 28.15 15.93 6.93
C THR A 57 27.98 14.43 7.14
N VAL A 58 28.28 13.61 6.12
CA VAL A 58 27.99 12.18 6.14
C VAL A 58 29.21 11.33 5.80
N LEU A 59 29.31 10.15 6.42
CA LEU A 59 30.40 9.20 6.20
C LEU A 59 29.85 7.80 5.88
N PHE A 60 30.25 7.26 4.73
CA PHE A 60 30.08 5.86 4.38
C PHE A 60 31.38 5.10 4.70
N VAL A 61 31.31 4.18 5.67
CA VAL A 61 32.35 3.17 5.93
C VAL A 61 31.97 1.87 5.22
N ASN A 62 32.68 1.55 4.15
CA ASN A 62 32.46 0.33 3.39
C ASN A 62 33.50 -0.73 3.77
N LEU A 63 33.08 -2.00 3.90
CA LEU A 63 33.95 -3.14 4.22
C LEU A 63 33.89 -4.26 3.18
N GLU A 64 33.15 -4.09 2.07
CA GLU A 64 32.85 -5.20 1.16
C GLU A 64 33.02 -4.88 -0.32
N GLU A 65 32.43 -3.79 -0.83
CA GLU A 65 32.43 -3.45 -2.26
C GLU A 65 33.31 -2.23 -2.55
N SER A 66 34.06 -2.16 -3.65
CA SER A 66 34.89 -0.97 -3.92
C SER A 66 34.05 0.33 -3.98
N GLU A 67 34.61 1.47 -3.56
CA GLU A 67 33.92 2.77 -3.68
C GLU A 67 33.43 3.02 -5.12
N SER A 68 34.22 2.63 -6.13
CA SER A 68 33.83 2.75 -7.55
C SER A 68 32.57 1.96 -7.90
N ASP A 69 32.44 0.73 -7.42
CA ASP A 69 31.29 -0.11 -7.71
C ASP A 69 30.04 0.43 -7.03
N ILE A 70 30.18 0.88 -5.77
CA ILE A 70 29.08 1.51 -5.01
C ILE A 70 28.56 2.75 -5.75
N ARG A 71 29.45 3.64 -6.19
CA ARG A 71 29.07 4.84 -6.95
C ARG A 71 28.39 4.50 -8.28
N GLN A 72 28.87 3.48 -9.00
CA GLN A 72 28.26 3.04 -10.25
C GLN A 72 26.85 2.46 -10.04
N ASN A 73 26.68 1.63 -9.00
CA ASN A 73 25.39 1.04 -8.63
C ASN A 73 24.40 2.14 -8.20
N ALA A 74 24.86 3.10 -7.39
CA ALA A 74 24.07 4.26 -6.97
C ALA A 74 23.60 5.10 -8.17
N ALA A 75 24.50 5.41 -9.11
CA ALA A 75 24.17 6.17 -10.31
C ALA A 75 23.12 5.48 -11.18
N THR A 76 23.17 4.15 -11.29
CA THR A 76 22.16 3.35 -12.02
C THR A 76 20.77 3.45 -11.38
N LEU A 77 20.73 3.63 -10.06
CA LEU A 77 19.51 3.85 -9.28
C LEU A 77 19.15 5.33 -9.13
N GLY A 78 19.89 6.26 -9.76
CA GLY A 78 19.65 7.70 -9.63
C GLY A 78 19.91 8.26 -8.23
N ILE A 79 20.82 7.65 -7.46
CA ILE A 79 21.26 8.11 -6.15
C ILE A 79 22.62 8.81 -6.32
N ASP A 80 22.66 10.11 -6.02
CA ASP A 80 23.87 10.92 -6.06
C ASP A 80 24.66 10.76 -4.76
N LEU A 81 25.95 10.45 -4.87
CA LEU A 81 26.86 10.24 -3.74
C LEU A 81 28.04 11.21 -3.76
N ASP A 82 28.05 12.22 -4.62
CA ASP A 82 29.20 13.11 -4.83
C ASP A 82 29.65 13.81 -3.53
N ASP A 83 28.69 14.25 -2.71
CA ASP A 83 28.94 14.89 -1.41
C ASP A 83 29.03 13.89 -0.23
N VAL A 84 29.04 12.58 -0.51
CA VAL A 84 29.23 11.56 0.52
C VAL A 84 30.72 11.29 0.69
N HIS A 85 31.22 11.44 1.92
CA HIS A 85 32.58 11.03 2.24
C HIS A 85 32.67 9.51 2.40
N PHE A 86 33.68 8.91 1.78
CA PHE A 86 33.95 7.50 1.90
C PHE A 86 35.17 7.22 2.76
N LEU A 87 35.10 6.05 3.41
CA LEU A 87 36.21 5.29 3.95
C LEU A 87 36.08 3.86 3.40
N ASP A 88 36.87 3.56 2.39
CA ASP A 88 36.91 2.23 1.79
C ASP A 88 37.89 1.35 2.59
N LEU A 89 37.35 0.29 3.17
CA LEU A 89 38.08 -0.74 3.90
C LEU A 89 37.83 -2.12 3.27
N SER A 90 37.34 -2.16 2.03
CA SER A 90 37.22 -3.41 1.28
C SER A 90 38.61 -3.99 0.96
N PRO A 91 38.75 -5.32 0.78
CA PRO A 91 40.02 -5.94 0.45
C PRO A 91 40.55 -5.45 -0.91
N ASP A 92 41.80 -4.99 -0.96
CA ASP A 92 42.44 -4.61 -2.22
C ASP A 92 42.58 -5.81 -3.16
N SER A 93 42.48 -5.57 -4.47
CA SER A 93 42.72 -6.59 -5.51
C SER A 93 44.13 -7.18 -5.45
N ASP A 94 45.08 -6.47 -4.83
CA ASP A 94 46.47 -6.88 -4.69
C ASP A 94 46.65 -8.10 -3.77
N VAL A 95 45.66 -8.41 -2.92
CA VAL A 95 45.62 -9.63 -2.10
C VAL A 95 45.63 -10.91 -2.96
N PHE A 96 45.17 -10.84 -4.21
CA PHE A 96 45.24 -11.95 -5.16
C PHE A 96 46.51 -11.97 -6.02
N VAL A 97 47.26 -10.86 -6.07
CA VAL A 97 48.46 -10.72 -6.91
C VAL A 97 49.72 -11.16 -6.17
N ASP A 98 49.75 -11.04 -4.84
CA ASP A 98 50.83 -11.57 -4.00
C ASP A 98 50.55 -13.03 -3.58
N ASP A 99 50.72 -13.96 -4.52
CA ASP A 99 50.98 -15.39 -4.21
C ASP A 99 52.42 -15.56 -3.66
N GLN A 100 52.76 -14.80 -2.63
CA GLN A 100 53.99 -14.96 -1.86
C GLN A 100 53.62 -15.29 -0.42
N SER A 101 53.72 -16.59 -0.13
CA SER A 101 53.98 -17.18 1.18
C SER A 101 54.43 -16.16 2.23
N TYR A 102 53.55 -15.83 3.18
CA TYR A 102 53.96 -15.20 4.42
C TYR A 102 53.62 -16.05 5.64
N ASP A 103 54.67 -16.21 6.43
CA ASP A 103 54.83 -17.00 7.64
C ASP A 103 53.85 -16.62 8.76
N ILE A 104 53.34 -17.67 9.44
CA ILE A 104 53.25 -17.85 10.91
C ILE A 104 53.07 -16.57 11.77
N PHE A 105 52.10 -15.72 11.43
CA PHE A 105 51.46 -14.83 12.40
C PHE A 105 49.96 -14.96 12.27
N SER A 106 49.27 -15.00 13.40
CA SER A 106 47.81 -15.05 13.45
C SER A 106 47.29 -13.70 12.92
N PRO A 107 46.47 -13.65 11.84
CA PRO A 107 45.99 -12.40 11.23
C PRO A 107 45.33 -11.42 12.21
N SER A 108 44.85 -11.97 13.33
CA SER A 108 44.14 -11.26 14.39
C SER A 108 44.92 -10.20 15.17
N GLU A 109 46.26 -10.11 15.10
CA GLU A 109 47.02 -9.11 15.89
C GLU A 109 47.64 -7.97 15.06
N VAL A 110 47.73 -8.10 13.73
CA VAL A 110 48.35 -7.09 12.85
C VAL A 110 47.30 -6.27 12.07
N GLU A 111 46.08 -6.79 11.88
CA GLU A 111 45.00 -6.11 11.13
C GLU A 111 44.00 -5.30 12.00
N GLN A 112 44.00 -5.49 13.33
CA GLN A 112 43.00 -4.88 14.25
C GLN A 112 43.22 -3.39 14.56
N GLU A 113 44.46 -2.97 14.85
CA GLU A 113 44.79 -1.57 15.13
C GLU A 113 44.62 -0.65 13.91
N PRO A 114 44.97 -1.05 12.67
CA PRO A 114 44.81 -0.21 11.49
C PRO A 114 43.37 0.25 11.21
N LEU A 115 42.39 -0.64 11.36
CA LEU A 115 41.02 -0.35 10.92
C LEU A 115 40.25 0.56 11.88
N THR A 116 40.35 0.29 13.18
CA THR A 116 39.74 1.15 14.21
C THR A 116 40.39 2.53 14.23
N GLN A 117 41.70 2.60 14.02
CA GLN A 117 42.42 3.87 13.88
C GLN A 117 42.00 4.62 12.62
N ALA A 118 41.93 3.97 11.46
CA ALA A 118 41.50 4.59 10.20
C ALA A 118 40.08 5.19 10.31
N ILE A 119 39.14 4.46 10.93
CA ILE A 119 37.79 5.00 11.17
C ILE A 119 37.84 6.17 12.14
N THR A 120 38.60 6.07 13.23
CA THR A 120 38.72 7.13 14.24
C THR A 120 39.27 8.41 13.62
N GLU A 121 40.40 8.33 12.89
CA GLU A 121 41.03 9.46 12.19
C GLU A 121 40.08 10.09 11.16
N ARG A 122 39.35 9.25 10.42
CA ARG A 122 38.40 9.73 9.42
C ARG A 122 37.20 10.42 10.06
N VAL A 123 36.66 9.88 11.15
CA VAL A 123 35.56 10.47 11.92
C VAL A 123 36.00 11.79 12.57
N GLU A 124 37.21 11.86 13.12
CA GLU A 124 37.75 13.11 13.70
C GLU A 124 37.97 14.19 12.64
N THR A 125 38.39 13.81 11.43
CA THR A 125 38.62 14.73 10.33
C THR A 125 37.32 15.26 9.73
N ILE A 126 36.33 14.39 9.53
CA ILE A 126 35.06 14.74 8.89
C ILE A 126 34.06 15.35 9.87
N GLN A 127 34.04 14.85 11.11
CA GLN A 127 33.00 15.12 12.12
C GLN A 127 31.58 14.87 11.58
N PRO A 128 31.25 13.64 11.15
CA PRO A 128 29.99 13.35 10.46
C PRO A 128 28.78 13.37 11.42
N ASP A 129 27.69 13.98 10.98
CA ASP A 129 26.37 13.91 11.62
C ASP A 129 25.72 12.54 11.41
N ARG A 130 26.01 11.87 10.29
CA ARG A 130 25.51 10.53 9.96
C ARG A 130 26.63 9.61 9.50
N VAL A 131 26.61 8.39 10.03
CA VAL A 131 27.53 7.32 9.64
C VAL A 131 26.74 6.12 9.15
N PHE A 132 27.10 5.59 7.98
CA PHE A 132 26.60 4.32 7.47
C PHE A 132 27.76 3.32 7.39
N ILE A 133 27.56 2.09 7.91
CA ILE A 133 28.57 1.02 7.89
C ILE A 133 28.00 -0.22 7.20
N ASP A 134 28.66 -0.69 6.14
CA ASP A 134 28.17 -1.79 5.29
C ASP A 134 29.27 -2.82 4.96
N PRO A 135 29.17 -4.09 5.43
CA PRO A 135 28.41 -4.55 6.59
C PRO A 135 29.26 -4.64 7.86
N LEU A 136 28.61 -4.37 9.01
CA LEU A 136 29.27 -4.40 10.32
C LEU A 136 29.73 -5.82 10.71
N THR A 137 29.11 -6.85 10.14
CA THR A 137 29.45 -8.25 10.39
C THR A 137 30.88 -8.60 9.95
N LYS A 138 31.49 -7.87 9.00
CA LYS A 138 32.89 -8.13 8.60
C LYS A 138 33.88 -7.89 9.74
N LEU A 139 33.58 -6.99 10.67
CA LEU A 139 34.42 -6.77 11.86
C LEU A 139 34.57 -8.04 12.71
N ARG A 140 33.66 -9.01 12.59
CA ARG A 140 33.75 -10.27 13.32
C ARG A 140 35.02 -11.06 12.95
N HIS A 141 35.42 -11.03 11.68
CA HIS A 141 36.63 -11.70 11.20
C HIS A 141 37.90 -11.07 11.76
N LEU A 142 37.82 -9.80 12.12
CA LEU A 142 38.92 -9.07 12.73
C LEU A 142 39.01 -9.32 14.24
N THR A 143 38.14 -10.13 14.86
CA THR A 143 38.11 -10.28 16.33
C THR A 143 38.28 -11.71 16.79
N SER A 144 39.01 -11.89 17.90
CA SER A 144 39.19 -13.19 18.55
C SER A 144 37.96 -13.56 19.39
N GLY A 145 36.89 -14.00 18.74
CA GLY A 145 35.69 -14.58 19.35
C GLY A 145 34.54 -13.61 19.63
N GLU A 146 33.35 -14.16 19.87
CA GLU A 146 32.09 -13.40 19.94
C GLU A 146 32.02 -12.37 21.05
N TYR A 147 32.56 -12.67 22.24
CA TYR A 147 32.56 -11.71 23.34
C TYR A 147 33.36 -10.45 23.00
N GLN A 148 34.52 -10.62 22.36
CA GLN A 148 35.38 -9.52 21.96
C GLN A 148 34.72 -8.70 20.84
N PHE A 149 34.10 -9.37 19.85
CA PHE A 149 33.27 -8.73 18.83
C PHE A 149 32.18 -7.84 19.45
N ARG A 150 31.36 -8.39 20.35
CA ARG A 150 30.29 -7.63 21.01
C ARG A 150 30.83 -6.42 21.76
N LYS A 151 31.90 -6.60 22.54
CA LYS A 151 32.52 -5.52 23.31
C LYS A 151 33.03 -4.40 22.39
N GLN A 152 33.70 -4.75 21.29
CA GLN A 152 34.22 -3.78 20.33
C GLN A 152 33.10 -3.06 19.58
N VAL A 153 32.08 -3.77 19.09
CA VAL A 153 30.91 -3.15 18.43
C VAL A 153 30.22 -2.16 19.35
N ILE A 154 29.98 -2.52 20.63
CA ILE A 154 29.37 -1.61 21.60
C ILE A 154 30.25 -0.37 21.84
N ALA A 155 31.56 -0.57 22.04
CA ALA A 155 32.50 0.52 22.25
C ALA A 155 32.56 1.46 21.03
N PHE A 156 32.59 0.90 19.84
CA PHE A 156 32.67 1.62 18.58
C PHE A 156 31.40 2.43 18.30
N MET A 157 30.23 1.79 18.44
CA MET A 157 28.93 2.48 18.33
C MET A 157 28.79 3.60 19.36
N ARG A 158 29.30 3.39 20.58
CA ARG A 158 29.31 4.42 21.61
C ARG A 158 30.22 5.58 21.25
N TYR A 159 31.42 5.31 20.73
CA TYR A 159 32.34 6.34 20.25
C TYR A 159 31.69 7.22 19.18
N LEU A 160 31.10 6.64 18.14
CA LEU A 160 30.42 7.40 17.08
C LEU A 160 29.28 8.27 17.64
N LYS A 161 28.48 7.74 18.57
CA LYS A 161 27.42 8.51 19.24
C LYS A 161 27.95 9.62 20.13
N GLU A 162 29.08 9.43 20.80
CA GLU A 162 29.76 10.46 21.60
C GLU A 162 30.32 11.59 20.72
N GLN A 163 30.65 11.30 19.45
CA GLN A 163 30.97 12.31 18.43
C GLN A 163 29.73 13.03 17.84
N GLY A 164 28.52 12.69 18.30
CA GLY A 164 27.27 13.30 17.83
C GLY A 164 26.62 12.62 16.63
N ALA A 165 27.25 11.58 16.08
CA ALA A 165 26.73 10.91 14.89
C ALA A 165 25.50 10.04 15.18
N THR A 166 24.59 9.99 14.20
CA THR A 166 23.55 8.96 14.12
C THR A 166 24.02 7.84 13.21
N VAL A 167 24.00 6.61 13.71
CA VAL A 167 24.68 5.47 13.06
C VAL A 167 23.65 4.51 12.48
N LEU A 168 23.80 4.18 11.21
CA LEU A 168 23.07 3.11 10.53
C LEU A 168 24.08 2.03 10.14
N VAL A 169 23.80 0.77 10.45
CA VAL A 169 24.69 -0.35 10.12
C VAL A 169 23.92 -1.47 9.47
N THR A 170 24.54 -2.19 8.56
CA THR A 170 23.96 -3.41 8.01
C THR A 170 24.56 -4.66 8.64
N SER A 171 23.82 -5.76 8.57
CA SER A 171 24.31 -7.10 8.85
C SER A 171 24.10 -8.05 7.68
N GLU A 172 25.00 -9.01 7.55
CA GLU A 172 24.78 -10.22 6.78
C GLU A 172 24.41 -11.35 7.73
N ASN A 173 23.18 -11.86 7.61
CA ASN A 173 22.77 -13.03 8.38
C ASN A 173 23.17 -14.29 7.63
N THR A 174 24.18 -15.00 8.14
CA THR A 174 24.62 -16.30 7.60
C THR A 174 24.75 -17.30 8.73
N GLU A 175 24.70 -18.61 8.44
CA GLU A 175 24.88 -19.65 9.47
C GLU A 175 26.18 -19.47 10.28
N ASN A 176 27.24 -18.94 9.64
CA ASN A 176 28.55 -18.71 10.25
C ASN A 176 28.72 -17.33 10.90
N SER A 177 27.80 -16.40 10.67
CA SER A 177 27.81 -15.07 11.28
C SER A 177 26.37 -14.62 11.56
N PRO A 178 25.72 -15.19 12.59
CA PRO A 178 24.39 -14.76 13.00
C PRO A 178 24.41 -13.31 13.48
N ASP A 179 23.38 -12.55 13.14
CA ASP A 179 23.27 -11.14 13.50
C ASP A 179 22.49 -10.87 14.79
N ASP A 180 22.05 -11.94 15.48
CA ASP A 180 21.23 -11.86 16.69
C ASP A 180 21.81 -10.94 17.75
N ASP A 181 23.13 -11.00 17.94
CA ASP A 181 23.84 -10.15 18.89
C ASP A 181 23.73 -8.66 18.55
N LEU A 182 23.81 -8.31 17.27
CA LEU A 182 23.74 -6.93 16.80
C LEU A 182 22.39 -6.32 17.15
N GLN A 183 21.31 -7.10 17.04
CA GLN A 183 19.97 -6.63 17.39
C GLN A 183 19.86 -6.21 18.86
N TYR A 184 20.56 -6.87 19.78
CA TYR A 184 20.55 -6.48 21.20
C TYR A 184 21.41 -5.24 21.48
N MET A 185 22.44 -5.00 20.66
CA MET A 185 23.42 -3.92 20.81
C MET A 185 22.98 -2.58 20.19
N THR A 186 22.07 -2.58 19.23
CA THR A 186 21.53 -1.34 18.63
C THR A 186 20.33 -0.77 19.38
N ASP A 187 20.00 0.48 19.10
CA ASP A 187 18.83 1.17 19.63
C ASP A 187 17.55 0.85 18.83
N GLY A 188 17.68 0.55 17.54
CA GLY A 188 16.60 0.04 16.70
C GLY A 188 17.06 -1.00 15.69
N THR A 189 16.10 -1.76 15.17
CA THR A 189 16.30 -2.77 14.13
C THR A 189 15.23 -2.57 13.06
N ILE A 190 15.67 -2.48 11.82
CA ILE A 190 14.88 -2.46 10.59
C ILE A 190 15.22 -3.76 9.87
N GLU A 191 14.20 -4.54 9.51
CA GLU A 191 14.40 -5.81 8.85
C GLU A 191 13.77 -5.79 7.46
N LEU A 192 14.56 -6.22 6.48
CA LEU A 192 14.24 -6.31 5.07
C LEU A 192 14.12 -7.80 4.69
N GLU A 193 12.95 -8.19 4.20
CA GLU A 193 12.68 -9.56 3.78
C GLU A 193 12.40 -9.60 2.28
N ARG A 194 12.83 -10.68 1.62
CA ARG A 194 12.44 -11.01 0.25
C ARG A 194 11.77 -12.38 0.26
N SER A 195 10.61 -12.47 -0.38
CA SER A 195 9.91 -13.72 -0.60
C SER A 195 9.47 -13.83 -2.06
N GLU A 196 8.84 -14.95 -2.42
CA GLU A 196 8.11 -15.08 -3.69
C GLU A 196 7.01 -14.03 -3.85
N ARG A 197 6.59 -13.43 -2.74
CA ARG A 197 5.49 -12.45 -2.61
C ARG A 197 5.94 -11.00 -2.78
N GLY A 198 7.19 -10.79 -3.17
CA GLY A 198 7.82 -9.48 -3.20
C GLY A 198 8.69 -9.21 -1.98
N ARG A 199 9.05 -7.93 -1.81
CA ARG A 199 9.93 -7.45 -0.75
C ARG A 199 9.11 -6.75 0.33
N THR A 200 9.49 -6.96 1.59
CA THR A 200 8.84 -6.30 2.73
C THR A 200 9.85 -5.70 3.70
N ILE A 201 9.41 -4.70 4.44
CA ILE A 201 10.14 -4.05 5.52
C ILE A 201 9.31 -4.06 6.80
N ASN A 202 9.94 -4.31 7.94
CA ASN A 202 9.33 -4.17 9.26
C ASN A 202 10.33 -3.50 10.22
N VAL A 203 9.84 -3.03 11.38
CA VAL A 203 10.67 -2.42 12.42
C VAL A 203 10.39 -3.15 13.74
N PRO A 204 11.01 -4.32 13.98
CA PRO A 204 10.73 -5.14 15.16
C PRO A 204 11.17 -4.47 16.47
N LYS A 205 12.08 -3.50 16.39
CA LYS A 205 12.62 -2.82 17.57
C LYS A 205 12.89 -1.35 17.26
N PHE A 206 12.37 -0.47 18.11
CA PHE A 206 12.71 0.94 18.07
C PHE A 206 12.67 1.51 19.49
N ARG A 207 13.81 1.59 20.18
CA ARG A 207 13.83 2.05 21.58
C ARG A 207 13.36 3.50 21.66
N GLY A 208 12.60 3.84 22.69
CA GLY A 208 12.19 5.23 22.97
C GLY A 208 11.13 5.83 22.06
N SER A 209 10.50 5.06 21.17
CA SER A 209 9.31 5.48 20.42
C SER A 209 8.45 4.26 20.06
N SER A 210 7.13 4.47 19.92
CA SER A 210 6.28 3.53 19.17
C SER A 210 6.64 3.55 17.68
N ILE A 211 6.17 2.53 16.98
CA ILE A 211 6.25 2.39 15.53
C ILE A 211 4.90 1.90 15.02
N ARG A 212 4.69 2.00 13.71
CA ARG A 212 3.63 1.27 13.04
C ARG A 212 4.01 -0.20 12.97
N GLU A 213 3.25 -1.05 13.66
CA GLU A 213 3.49 -2.48 13.67
C GLU A 213 3.08 -3.13 12.35
N GLY A 214 3.62 -4.32 12.09
CA GLY A 214 3.30 -5.12 10.91
C GLY A 214 4.43 -5.15 9.90
N ARG A 215 4.17 -5.85 8.79
CA ARG A 215 5.04 -5.86 7.61
C ARG A 215 4.52 -4.85 6.62
N HIS A 216 5.42 -4.17 5.93
CA HIS A 216 5.08 -3.15 4.95
C HIS A 216 5.69 -3.53 3.61
N SER A 217 4.98 -3.26 2.51
CA SER A 217 5.50 -3.61 1.18
C SER A 217 6.62 -2.65 0.78
N MET A 218 7.58 -3.11 -0.01
CA MET A 218 8.62 -2.26 -0.56
C MET A 218 9.03 -2.67 -1.97
N ARG A 219 9.50 -1.70 -2.75
CA ARG A 219 10.10 -1.91 -4.08
C ARG A 219 11.44 -1.20 -4.17
N ILE A 220 12.27 -1.71 -5.09
CA ILE A 220 13.50 -1.04 -5.52
C ILE A 220 13.19 -0.51 -6.91
N GLU A 221 13.23 0.80 -7.06
CA GLU A 221 12.85 1.55 -8.26
C GLU A 221 13.95 2.57 -8.60
N ALA A 222 13.79 3.29 -9.71
CA ALA A 222 14.60 4.47 -9.96
C ALA A 222 14.41 5.49 -8.82
N GLY A 223 15.49 6.00 -8.25
CA GLY A 223 15.51 6.84 -7.05
C GLY A 223 15.72 6.07 -5.74
N GLY A 224 15.79 4.73 -5.77
CA GLY A 224 16.16 3.87 -4.63
C GLY A 224 15.02 3.02 -4.09
N LEU A 225 14.78 3.08 -2.78
CA LEU A 225 13.74 2.30 -2.11
C LEU A 225 12.43 3.08 -2.00
N ALA A 226 11.34 2.45 -2.46
CA ALA A 226 9.98 2.89 -2.20
C ALA A 226 9.35 1.96 -1.15
N VAL A 227 8.80 2.54 -0.08
CA VAL A 227 8.14 1.80 1.01
C VAL A 227 6.69 2.20 1.09
N TYR A 228 5.81 1.21 1.22
CA TYR A 228 4.36 1.34 1.22
C TYR A 228 3.82 0.85 2.57
N PRO A 229 3.65 1.75 3.56
CA PRO A 229 3.18 1.39 4.90
C PRO A 229 1.78 0.77 4.86
N GLU A 230 1.58 -0.26 5.67
CA GLU A 230 0.30 -0.96 5.77
C GLU A 230 -0.75 -0.03 6.36
N LEU A 231 -1.84 0.24 5.64
CA LEU A 231 -2.85 1.18 6.08
C LEU A 231 -3.41 0.82 7.47
N THR A 232 -3.49 1.79 8.37
CA THR A 232 -4.10 1.67 9.69
C THR A 232 -5.25 2.66 9.77
N THR A 233 -6.35 2.26 10.39
CA THR A 233 -7.48 3.17 10.59
C THR A 233 -7.19 4.06 11.80
N SER A 234 -6.66 5.27 11.59
CA SER A 234 -6.78 6.34 12.59
C SER A 234 -8.15 7.00 12.42
N LYS A 235 -8.85 7.27 13.53
CA LYS A 235 -10.08 8.07 13.48
C LYS A 235 -9.73 9.48 13.00
N SER A 236 -10.13 9.82 11.79
CA SER A 236 -10.34 11.21 11.40
C SER A 236 -11.71 11.62 11.95
N ASP A 237 -11.72 12.57 12.88
CA ASP A 237 -12.93 13.19 13.45
C ASP A 237 -13.47 14.27 12.48
N GLY A 238 -13.63 13.92 11.21
CA GLY A 238 -14.33 14.76 10.26
C GLY A 238 -15.84 14.63 10.47
N GLU A 239 -16.51 15.68 10.92
CA GLU A 239 -17.97 15.77 10.84
C GLU A 239 -18.36 16.00 9.38
N TYR A 240 -18.63 14.92 8.66
CA TYR A 240 -19.20 15.01 7.31
C TYR A 240 -20.72 15.05 7.39
N VAL A 241 -21.32 16.00 6.68
CA VAL A 241 -22.78 16.07 6.53
C VAL A 241 -23.21 14.89 5.66
N ALA A 242 -24.10 14.05 6.20
CA ALA A 242 -24.67 12.93 5.48
C ALA A 242 -25.66 13.45 4.41
N GLU A 243 -25.16 13.67 3.20
CA GLU A 243 -25.96 14.04 2.05
C GLU A 243 -26.05 12.88 1.05
N PRO A 244 -27.21 12.65 0.43
CA PRO A 244 -27.33 11.64 -0.61
C PRO A 244 -26.70 12.12 -1.93
N ILE A 245 -26.03 11.20 -2.60
CA ILE A 245 -25.49 11.29 -3.96
C ILE A 245 -26.51 10.59 -4.88
N PRO A 246 -27.29 11.36 -5.67
CA PRO A 246 -28.20 10.78 -6.64
C PRO A 246 -27.43 10.08 -7.76
N SER A 247 -28.07 9.10 -8.36
CA SER A 247 -27.60 8.40 -9.56
C SER A 247 -27.88 9.19 -10.85
N GLY A 248 -28.80 10.15 -10.81
CA GLY A 248 -29.30 10.83 -12.01
C GLY A 248 -30.36 10.04 -12.76
N VAL A 249 -30.74 8.85 -12.27
CA VAL A 249 -31.90 8.06 -12.72
C VAL A 249 -32.93 8.08 -11.61
N SER A 250 -34.04 8.80 -11.82
CA SER A 250 -35.04 9.07 -10.77
C SER A 250 -35.57 7.79 -10.11
N GLU A 251 -35.76 6.72 -10.86
CA GLU A 251 -36.25 5.45 -10.34
C GLU A 251 -35.20 4.67 -9.53
N ILE A 252 -33.90 4.85 -9.80
CA ILE A 252 -32.82 4.34 -8.93
C ILE A 252 -32.78 5.15 -7.64
N ASP A 253 -32.96 6.46 -7.74
CA ASP A 253 -33.00 7.34 -6.57
C ASP A 253 -34.25 7.06 -5.72
N GLU A 254 -35.39 6.74 -6.33
CA GLU A 254 -36.58 6.23 -5.62
C GLU A 254 -36.27 4.91 -4.91
N LEU A 255 -35.64 3.93 -5.58
CA LEU A 255 -35.26 2.67 -4.96
C LEU A 255 -34.38 2.89 -3.71
N LEU A 256 -33.48 3.87 -3.79
CA LEU A 256 -32.54 4.21 -2.75
C LEU A 256 -33.05 5.30 -1.80
N HIS A 257 -34.26 5.83 -1.96
CA HIS A 257 -34.76 6.99 -1.19
C HIS A 257 -33.80 8.20 -1.20
N GLY A 258 -33.30 8.58 -2.38
CA GLY A 258 -32.49 9.77 -2.64
C GLY A 258 -31.11 9.49 -3.24
N GLY A 259 -30.66 8.24 -3.28
CA GLY A 259 -29.34 7.85 -3.79
C GLY A 259 -28.45 7.18 -2.73
N ILE A 260 -27.13 7.15 -2.93
CA ILE A 260 -26.15 6.60 -1.99
C ILE A 260 -25.59 7.70 -1.08
N GLU A 261 -25.29 7.44 0.18
CA GLU A 261 -24.82 8.52 1.07
C GLU A 261 -23.34 8.84 0.89
N ARG A 262 -23.01 10.14 0.97
CA ARG A 262 -21.64 10.62 1.07
C ARG A 262 -20.90 9.97 2.24
N GLY A 263 -19.63 9.63 2.03
CA GLY A 263 -18.79 9.04 3.06
C GLY A 263 -19.25 7.64 3.48
N THR A 264 -19.90 6.89 2.58
CA THR A 264 -20.29 5.50 2.83
C THR A 264 -19.71 4.54 1.82
N VAL A 265 -19.79 3.25 2.13
CA VAL A 265 -19.39 2.17 1.22
C VAL A 265 -20.65 1.56 0.60
N SER A 266 -20.79 1.69 -0.71
CA SER A 266 -21.85 1.08 -1.50
C SER A 266 -21.30 -0.10 -2.29
N VAL A 267 -21.99 -1.25 -2.23
CA VAL A 267 -21.66 -2.42 -3.06
C VAL A 267 -22.72 -2.57 -4.14
N ILE A 268 -22.29 -2.70 -5.40
CA ILE A 268 -23.14 -3.07 -6.53
C ILE A 268 -22.74 -4.48 -6.94
N SER A 269 -23.61 -5.45 -6.71
CA SER A 269 -23.33 -6.86 -6.99
C SER A 269 -24.21 -7.44 -8.09
N GLY A 270 -23.77 -8.53 -8.70
CA GLY A 270 -24.55 -9.22 -9.73
C GLY A 270 -23.72 -10.07 -10.69
N PRO A 271 -24.36 -10.90 -11.53
CA PRO A 271 -23.65 -11.72 -12.51
C PRO A 271 -22.89 -10.88 -13.55
N THR A 272 -21.96 -11.48 -14.29
CA THR A 272 -21.37 -10.82 -15.47
C THR A 272 -22.43 -10.32 -16.45
N GLY A 273 -22.16 -9.21 -17.13
CA GLY A 273 -23.03 -8.63 -18.17
C GLY A 273 -24.36 -8.01 -17.68
N VAL A 274 -24.67 -8.07 -16.38
CA VAL A 274 -25.95 -7.56 -15.86
C VAL A 274 -26.02 -6.03 -15.79
N GLY A 275 -24.88 -5.33 -15.89
CA GLY A 275 -24.83 -3.86 -15.91
C GLY A 275 -24.27 -3.19 -14.66
N LYS A 276 -23.51 -3.91 -13.82
CA LYS A 276 -22.98 -3.39 -12.54
C LYS A 276 -22.16 -2.13 -12.71
N THR A 277 -21.14 -2.18 -13.57
CA THR A 277 -20.31 -1.01 -13.89
C THR A 277 -21.16 0.15 -14.38
N THR A 278 -22.08 -0.11 -15.33
CA THR A 278 -22.93 0.93 -15.91
C THR A 278 -23.80 1.61 -14.85
N ALA A 279 -24.34 0.85 -13.88
CA ALA A 279 -25.06 1.42 -12.75
C ALA A 279 -24.14 2.25 -11.83
N GLY A 280 -22.91 1.79 -11.58
CA GLY A 280 -21.90 2.56 -10.84
C GLY A 280 -21.51 3.87 -11.54
N THR A 281 -21.30 3.84 -12.85
CA THR A 281 -20.94 5.01 -13.65
C THR A 281 -22.02 6.09 -13.65
N GLN A 282 -23.30 5.75 -13.43
CA GLN A 282 -24.37 6.76 -13.30
C GLN A 282 -24.10 7.71 -12.11
N PHE A 283 -23.66 7.18 -10.97
CA PHE A 283 -23.28 8.00 -9.81
C PHE A 283 -22.07 8.90 -10.11
N MET A 284 -21.10 8.40 -10.89
CA MET A 284 -19.92 9.19 -11.30
C MET A 284 -20.29 10.32 -12.26
N LYS A 285 -21.14 10.03 -13.26
CA LYS A 285 -21.70 11.03 -14.17
C LYS A 285 -22.40 12.13 -13.39
N GLU A 286 -23.23 11.74 -12.44
CA GLU A 286 -24.01 12.70 -11.65
C GLU A 286 -23.12 13.49 -10.67
N ALA A 287 -22.02 12.91 -10.19
CA ALA A 287 -20.99 13.65 -9.46
C ALA A 287 -20.24 14.67 -10.33
N ALA A 288 -19.85 14.28 -11.55
CA ALA A 288 -19.21 15.19 -12.50
C ALA A 288 -20.12 16.37 -12.88
N ASN A 289 -21.43 16.15 -13.03
CA ASN A 289 -22.41 17.23 -13.25
C ASN A 289 -22.41 18.29 -12.14
N ARG A 290 -22.01 17.91 -10.91
CA ARG A 290 -21.86 18.82 -9.76
C ARG A 290 -20.45 19.39 -9.63
N GLY A 291 -19.56 19.10 -10.57
CA GLY A 291 -18.15 19.52 -10.55
C GLY A 291 -17.29 18.73 -9.57
N GLU A 292 -17.77 17.60 -9.06
CA GLU A 292 -16.98 16.74 -8.18
C GLU A 292 -16.00 15.88 -8.97
N ARG A 293 -14.85 15.59 -8.35
CA ARG A 293 -13.83 14.73 -8.95
C ARG A 293 -13.99 13.30 -8.44
N SER A 294 -14.00 12.36 -9.37
CA SER A 294 -14.15 10.94 -9.09
C SER A 294 -13.09 10.11 -9.80
N ILE A 295 -12.80 8.92 -9.28
CA ILE A 295 -11.88 7.97 -9.91
C ILE A 295 -12.49 6.57 -9.97
N ILE A 296 -12.26 5.87 -11.09
CA ILE A 296 -12.62 4.48 -11.28
C ILE A 296 -11.35 3.66 -11.48
N TYR A 297 -11.13 2.67 -10.62
CA TYR A 297 -10.10 1.64 -10.78
C TYR A 297 -10.70 0.40 -11.42
N MET A 298 -10.23 0.05 -12.61
CA MET A 298 -10.70 -1.08 -13.42
C MET A 298 -9.74 -2.26 -13.27
N PHE A 299 -10.20 -3.39 -12.74
CA PHE A 299 -9.40 -4.60 -12.57
C PHE A 299 -9.72 -5.72 -13.57
N GLU A 300 -10.80 -5.61 -14.34
CA GLU A 300 -11.30 -6.68 -15.21
C GLU A 300 -11.35 -6.32 -16.70
N GLU A 301 -11.48 -5.04 -17.05
CA GLU A 301 -11.55 -4.58 -18.44
C GLU A 301 -10.62 -3.40 -18.69
N SER A 302 -10.23 -3.23 -19.95
CA SER A 302 -9.39 -2.12 -20.36
C SER A 302 -10.14 -0.81 -20.38
N THR A 303 -9.40 0.29 -20.20
CA THR A 303 -9.99 1.64 -20.31
C THR A 303 -10.71 1.83 -21.64
N GLU A 304 -10.12 1.39 -22.77
CA GLU A 304 -10.74 1.49 -24.10
C GLU A 304 -12.10 0.78 -24.19
N THR A 305 -12.19 -0.44 -23.65
CA THR A 305 -13.44 -1.23 -23.64
C THR A 305 -14.51 -0.53 -22.79
N PHE A 306 -14.12 0.00 -21.63
CA PHE A 306 -14.99 0.79 -20.77
C PHE A 306 -15.51 2.04 -21.50
N MET A 307 -14.65 2.80 -22.18
CA MET A 307 -15.06 3.99 -22.94
C MET A 307 -16.06 3.64 -24.04
N GLN A 308 -15.76 2.62 -24.85
CA GLN A 308 -16.61 2.21 -25.96
C GLN A 308 -18.00 1.77 -25.48
N ARG A 309 -18.05 1.05 -24.36
CA ARG A 309 -19.30 0.61 -23.74
C ARG A 309 -20.11 1.77 -23.18
N ASN A 310 -19.48 2.74 -22.52
CA ASN A 310 -20.22 3.89 -21.99
C ASN A 310 -20.74 4.80 -23.12
N LYS A 311 -20.00 4.91 -24.22
CA LYS A 311 -20.42 5.63 -25.43
C LYS A 311 -21.68 5.02 -26.06
N SER A 312 -21.78 3.69 -26.12
CA SER A 312 -22.98 3.02 -26.65
C SER A 312 -24.21 3.14 -25.75
N VAL A 313 -24.01 3.48 -24.47
CA VAL A 313 -25.07 3.71 -23.48
C VAL A 313 -25.39 5.21 -23.33
N GLY A 314 -24.64 6.10 -23.98
CA GLY A 314 -24.86 7.56 -23.87
C GLY A 314 -24.38 8.18 -22.55
N ILE A 315 -23.40 7.56 -21.88
CA ILE A 315 -22.72 8.14 -20.71
C ILE A 315 -21.44 8.87 -21.20
N PRO A 316 -21.29 10.18 -20.97
CA PRO A 316 -20.24 11.01 -21.59
C PRO A 316 -18.88 10.90 -20.87
N VAL A 317 -18.36 9.68 -20.69
CA VAL A 317 -17.10 9.44 -19.97
C VAL A 317 -15.91 10.16 -20.62
N GLU A 318 -15.85 10.20 -21.96
CA GLU A 318 -14.78 10.91 -22.70
C GLU A 318 -14.72 12.40 -22.31
N GLU A 319 -15.89 13.03 -22.15
CA GLU A 319 -16.00 14.45 -21.78
C GLU A 319 -15.62 14.67 -20.31
N MET A 320 -16.12 13.81 -19.41
CA MET A 320 -15.79 13.89 -17.97
C MET A 320 -14.28 13.74 -17.71
N MET A 321 -13.60 12.89 -18.48
CA MET A 321 -12.14 12.76 -18.41
C MET A 321 -11.42 13.98 -18.95
N ALA A 322 -11.88 14.55 -20.07
CA ALA A 322 -11.31 15.76 -20.64
C ALA A 322 -11.48 16.99 -19.72
N GLU A 323 -12.57 17.04 -18.96
CA GLU A 323 -12.85 18.08 -17.97
C GLU A 323 -12.14 17.86 -16.63
N GLY A 324 -11.55 16.68 -16.39
CA GLY A 324 -10.86 16.33 -15.15
C GLY A 324 -11.78 16.03 -13.96
N THR A 325 -13.08 15.86 -14.21
CA THR A 325 -14.10 15.46 -13.23
C THR A 325 -14.17 13.94 -13.03
N LEU A 326 -13.61 13.17 -13.96
CA LEU A 326 -13.43 11.72 -13.84
C LEU A 326 -12.04 11.28 -14.27
N SER A 327 -11.38 10.48 -13.44
CA SER A 327 -10.21 9.69 -13.81
C SER A 327 -10.61 8.21 -13.96
N VAL A 328 -10.09 7.54 -14.97
CA VAL A 328 -10.27 6.09 -15.15
C VAL A 328 -8.88 5.47 -15.24
N GLU A 329 -8.63 4.48 -14.41
CA GLU A 329 -7.33 3.84 -14.32
C GLU A 329 -7.46 2.31 -14.36
N GLU A 330 -6.74 1.72 -15.30
CA GLU A 330 -6.60 0.27 -15.41
C GLU A 330 -5.55 -0.21 -14.42
N VAL A 331 -5.87 -1.25 -13.64
CA VAL A 331 -4.97 -1.86 -12.68
C VAL A 331 -4.55 -3.22 -13.22
N GLU A 332 -3.30 -3.31 -13.66
CA GLU A 332 -2.76 -4.55 -14.21
C GLU A 332 -2.62 -5.65 -13.14
N PRO A 333 -3.02 -6.90 -13.46
CA PRO A 333 -2.85 -8.01 -12.53
C PRO A 333 -1.39 -8.27 -12.17
N LEU A 334 -1.15 -8.52 -10.88
CA LEU A 334 0.14 -8.87 -10.29
C LEU A 334 1.20 -7.76 -10.35
N ASP A 335 0.85 -6.55 -10.77
CA ASP A 335 1.81 -5.44 -10.78
C ASP A 335 1.97 -4.82 -9.39
N HIS A 336 0.88 -4.67 -8.64
CA HIS A 336 0.87 -3.98 -7.35
C HIS A 336 0.56 -4.88 -6.16
N SER A 337 1.20 -4.58 -5.02
CA SER A 337 0.76 -5.10 -3.72
C SER A 337 -0.51 -4.36 -3.23
N ALA A 338 -1.20 -4.93 -2.23
CA ALA A 338 -2.38 -4.28 -1.65
C ALA A 338 -2.04 -2.91 -1.05
N MET A 339 -0.82 -2.79 -0.51
CA MET A 339 -0.34 -1.58 0.14
C MET A 339 0.08 -0.53 -0.88
N GLU A 340 0.65 -0.96 -2.01
CA GLU A 340 0.92 -0.10 -3.17
C GLU A 340 -0.38 0.48 -3.72
N PHE A 341 -1.38 -0.38 -3.98
CA PHE A 341 -2.70 0.06 -4.41
C PHE A 341 -3.33 1.02 -3.40
N ALA A 342 -3.32 0.69 -2.10
CA ALA A 342 -3.85 1.58 -1.07
C ALA A 342 -3.12 2.94 -1.03
N ARG A 343 -1.79 2.98 -1.23
CA ARG A 343 -1.02 4.23 -1.29
C ARG A 343 -1.39 5.06 -2.51
N LYS A 344 -1.62 4.42 -3.64
CA LYS A 344 -2.08 5.05 -4.88
C LYS A 344 -3.45 5.68 -4.71
N VAL A 345 -4.43 4.95 -4.18
CA VAL A 345 -5.77 5.50 -3.89
C VAL A 345 -5.69 6.65 -2.88
N ARG A 346 -4.82 6.54 -1.86
CA ARG A 346 -4.59 7.63 -0.90
C ARG A 346 -4.04 8.89 -1.55
N HIS A 347 -3.06 8.76 -2.43
CA HIS A 347 -2.49 9.90 -3.14
C HIS A 347 -3.56 10.64 -3.94
N GLU A 348 -4.42 9.92 -4.66
CA GLU A 348 -5.52 10.52 -5.41
C GLU A 348 -6.52 11.26 -4.51
N VAL A 349 -6.81 10.72 -3.32
CA VAL A 349 -7.74 11.37 -2.38
C VAL A 349 -7.11 12.53 -1.62
N GLU A 350 -5.88 12.37 -1.14
CA GLU A 350 -5.17 13.36 -0.31
C GLU A 350 -4.70 14.55 -1.16
N ASP A 351 -4.22 14.30 -2.39
CA ASP A 351 -3.53 15.32 -3.22
C ASP A 351 -4.37 15.78 -4.43
N ASN A 352 -5.33 14.97 -4.91
CA ASN A 352 -6.15 15.28 -6.08
C ASN A 352 -7.65 15.54 -5.76
N ASP A 353 -8.03 15.72 -4.49
CA ASP A 353 -9.39 16.13 -4.09
C ASP A 353 -10.51 15.22 -4.65
N ILE A 354 -10.23 13.92 -4.71
CA ILE A 354 -11.20 12.90 -5.15
C ILE A 354 -12.23 12.66 -4.05
N SER A 355 -13.51 12.87 -4.37
CA SER A 355 -14.64 12.69 -3.43
C SER A 355 -15.37 11.36 -3.58
N ILE A 356 -15.19 10.66 -4.71
CA ILE A 356 -15.79 9.35 -4.99
C ILE A 356 -14.77 8.41 -5.64
N VAL A 357 -14.62 7.22 -5.07
CA VAL A 357 -13.76 6.15 -5.58
C VAL A 357 -14.62 4.95 -5.94
N MET A 358 -14.49 4.44 -7.16
CA MET A 358 -15.04 3.15 -7.56
C MET A 358 -13.95 2.13 -7.82
N ILE A 359 -14.14 0.94 -7.28
CA ILE A 359 -13.28 -0.22 -7.52
C ILE A 359 -14.13 -1.22 -8.29
N ASP A 360 -13.86 -1.35 -9.58
CA ASP A 360 -14.56 -2.25 -10.49
C ASP A 360 -13.79 -3.55 -10.69
N GLY A 361 -14.42 -4.68 -10.33
CA GLY A 361 -13.84 -6.01 -10.46
C GLY A 361 -13.10 -6.46 -9.21
N LEU A 362 -13.82 -6.74 -8.13
CA LEU A 362 -13.21 -7.26 -6.89
C LEU A 362 -12.54 -8.63 -7.03
N GLN A 363 -12.98 -9.44 -7.99
CA GLN A 363 -12.29 -10.70 -8.31
C GLN A 363 -10.93 -10.39 -8.95
N GLY A 364 -10.91 -9.43 -9.88
CA GLY A 364 -9.70 -8.85 -10.41
C GLY A 364 -8.78 -8.35 -9.30
N TYR A 365 -9.25 -7.57 -8.33
CA TYR A 365 -8.43 -7.14 -7.17
C TYR A 365 -7.80 -8.31 -6.39
N LYS A 366 -8.57 -9.38 -6.13
CA LYS A 366 -8.04 -10.56 -5.42
C LYS A 366 -6.97 -11.32 -6.21
N LEU A 367 -7.10 -11.35 -7.53
CA LEU A 367 -6.14 -12.01 -8.43
C LEU A 367 -4.92 -11.13 -8.73
N SER A 368 -5.13 -9.82 -8.73
CA SER A 368 -4.16 -8.81 -9.16
C SER A 368 -3.20 -8.41 -8.05
N VAL A 369 -3.60 -8.56 -6.79
CA VAL A 369 -2.74 -8.23 -5.68
C VAL A 369 -1.84 -9.42 -5.33
N GLN A 370 -0.52 -9.18 -5.34
CA GLN A 370 0.47 -10.22 -5.06
C GLN A 370 0.23 -10.91 -3.70
N SER A 371 -0.03 -12.22 -3.78
CA SER A 371 0.42 -13.24 -2.83
C SER A 371 -0.15 -13.23 -1.39
N GLU A 372 -1.34 -12.69 -1.18
CA GLU A 372 -2.08 -12.89 0.08
C GLU A 372 -3.27 -13.82 -0.12
N ASP A 373 -3.70 -14.50 0.94
CA ASP A 373 -4.96 -15.22 0.91
C ASP A 373 -6.14 -14.25 0.70
N ASN A 374 -7.20 -14.74 0.06
CA ASN A 374 -8.38 -13.93 -0.29
C ASN A 374 -8.99 -13.22 0.93
N GLU A 375 -8.93 -13.81 2.13
CA GLU A 375 -9.46 -13.18 3.34
C GLU A 375 -8.63 -11.97 3.76
N THR A 376 -7.31 -12.08 3.70
CA THR A 376 -6.39 -10.95 3.97
C THR A 376 -6.63 -9.80 2.99
N LEU A 377 -6.80 -10.07 1.70
CA LEU A 377 -7.08 -9.04 0.70
C LEU A 377 -8.40 -8.31 0.97
N VAL A 378 -9.45 -9.05 1.34
CA VAL A 378 -10.74 -8.46 1.76
C VAL A 378 -10.58 -7.61 3.02
N ARG A 379 -9.78 -8.05 4.00
CA ARG A 379 -9.47 -7.25 5.19
C ARG A 379 -8.75 -5.95 4.83
N LYS A 380 -7.81 -5.98 3.89
CA LYS A 380 -7.11 -4.77 3.44
C LYS A 380 -8.00 -3.81 2.67
N LEU A 381 -8.85 -4.34 1.80
CA LEU A 381 -9.87 -3.54 1.11
C LEU A 381 -10.85 -2.88 2.10
N HIS A 382 -11.23 -3.61 3.15
CA HIS A 382 -12.02 -3.05 4.24
C HIS A 382 -11.31 -1.89 4.94
N THR A 383 -10.04 -2.07 5.28
CA THR A 383 -9.23 -1.02 5.91
C THR A 383 -9.12 0.21 5.01
N LEU A 384 -8.88 0.02 3.71
CA LEU A 384 -8.90 1.10 2.72
C LEU A 384 -10.25 1.80 2.68
N SER A 385 -11.34 1.05 2.55
CA SER A 385 -12.70 1.62 2.51
C SER A 385 -13.03 2.43 3.77
N ARG A 386 -12.59 1.96 4.95
CA ARG A 386 -12.76 2.68 6.22
C ARG A 386 -11.94 3.96 6.29
N TYR A 387 -10.71 3.93 5.80
CA TYR A 387 -9.86 5.10 5.70
C TYR A 387 -10.51 6.15 4.78
N LEU A 388 -10.94 5.75 3.58
CA LEU A 388 -11.62 6.62 2.62
C LEU A 388 -12.88 7.25 3.21
N LYS A 389 -13.71 6.44 3.86
CA LYS A 389 -14.88 6.90 4.63
C LYS A 389 -14.51 7.93 5.69
N SER A 390 -13.41 7.76 6.41
CA SER A 390 -12.95 8.73 7.42
C SER A 390 -12.45 10.05 6.81
N MET A 391 -12.13 10.06 5.52
CA MET A 391 -11.81 11.24 4.72
C MET A 391 -13.06 11.82 4.01
N GLY A 392 -14.27 11.31 4.31
CA GLY A 392 -15.51 11.76 3.67
C GLY A 392 -15.72 11.25 2.25
N VAL A 393 -14.81 10.42 1.74
CA VAL A 393 -14.88 9.85 0.39
C VAL A 393 -15.94 8.76 0.32
N THR A 394 -16.73 8.79 -0.74
CA THR A 394 -17.73 7.74 -1.04
C THR A 394 -17.07 6.63 -1.83
N VAL A 395 -17.27 5.37 -1.40
CA VAL A 395 -16.67 4.21 -2.05
C VAL A 395 -17.75 3.37 -2.72
N ILE A 396 -17.59 3.08 -4.01
CA ILE A 396 -18.44 2.16 -4.76
C ILE A 396 -17.63 0.92 -5.10
N LEU A 397 -18.02 -0.24 -4.60
CA LEU A 397 -17.39 -1.52 -4.90
C LEU A 397 -18.27 -2.32 -5.86
N VAL A 398 -17.72 -2.78 -6.96
CA VAL A 398 -18.42 -3.68 -7.90
C VAL A 398 -17.99 -5.11 -7.66
N ASP A 399 -18.94 -5.95 -7.25
CA ASP A 399 -18.69 -7.37 -6.95
C ASP A 399 -19.38 -8.26 -7.99
N GLU A 400 -18.64 -9.20 -8.56
CA GLU A 400 -19.22 -10.24 -9.39
C GLU A 400 -19.67 -11.43 -8.55
N ILE A 401 -20.89 -11.93 -8.83
CA ILE A 401 -21.37 -13.22 -8.32
C ILE A 401 -21.38 -14.25 -9.47
N GLY A 402 -20.81 -15.43 -9.25
CA GLY A 402 -20.60 -16.47 -10.26
C GLY A 402 -21.85 -17.28 -10.60
N THR A 403 -22.94 -17.15 -9.83
CA THR A 403 -24.19 -17.88 -10.08
C THR A 403 -25.26 -16.98 -10.69
N VAL A 404 -25.64 -17.27 -11.94
CA VAL A 404 -26.77 -16.61 -12.65
C VAL A 404 -28.13 -17.09 -12.12
N THR A 405 -28.20 -18.36 -11.69
CA THR A 405 -29.41 -19.04 -11.19
C THR A 405 -29.08 -19.88 -9.96
N GLY A 406 -29.90 -19.83 -8.89
CA GLY A 406 -29.67 -20.58 -7.65
C GLY A 406 -30.09 -19.84 -6.38
N GLU A 407 -29.64 -20.34 -5.21
CA GLU A 407 -29.85 -19.66 -3.92
C GLU A 407 -29.33 -18.22 -3.97
N PHE A 408 -30.12 -17.28 -3.44
CA PHE A 408 -29.78 -15.87 -3.46
C PHE A 408 -28.51 -15.61 -2.62
N ARG A 409 -27.43 -15.23 -3.30
CA ARG A 409 -26.22 -14.70 -2.68
C ARG A 409 -26.04 -13.26 -3.09
N ALA A 410 -26.01 -12.37 -2.10
CA ALA A 410 -25.83 -10.96 -2.34
C ALA A 410 -24.41 -10.62 -2.80
N THR A 411 -23.39 -11.37 -2.36
CA THR A 411 -21.97 -11.16 -2.66
C THR A 411 -21.23 -12.50 -2.53
N GLU A 412 -20.27 -12.81 -3.39
CA GLU A 412 -19.46 -14.04 -3.26
C GLU A 412 -18.32 -13.88 -2.26
N ALA A 413 -17.77 -12.67 -2.17
CA ALA A 413 -16.58 -12.36 -1.39
C ALA A 413 -16.84 -12.24 0.13
N GLY A 414 -18.06 -12.49 0.59
CA GLY A 414 -18.45 -12.21 1.98
C GLY A 414 -18.36 -10.73 2.37
N ILE A 415 -18.32 -9.80 1.41
CA ILE A 415 -18.09 -8.36 1.62
C ILE A 415 -19.34 -7.58 2.04
N SER A 416 -20.51 -8.22 2.14
CA SER A 416 -21.77 -7.57 2.53
C SER A 416 -21.68 -6.85 3.90
N TYR A 417 -20.79 -7.28 4.80
CA TYR A 417 -20.57 -6.59 6.07
C TYR A 417 -19.87 -5.22 5.92
N LEU A 418 -19.08 -5.04 4.85
CA LEU A 418 -18.40 -3.80 4.49
C LEU A 418 -19.39 -2.72 4.03
N ALA A 419 -20.42 -3.16 3.31
CA ALA A 419 -21.39 -2.28 2.67
C ALA A 419 -22.30 -1.59 3.71
N ASP A 420 -22.40 -0.27 3.62
CA ASP A 420 -23.49 0.49 4.22
C ASP A 420 -24.75 0.40 3.34
N THR A 421 -24.57 0.39 2.01
CA THR A 421 -25.63 0.20 1.00
C THR A 421 -25.27 -0.96 0.09
N LEU A 422 -26.20 -1.88 -0.15
CA LEU A 422 -26.03 -3.03 -1.05
C LEU A 422 -27.14 -3.02 -2.11
N VAL A 423 -26.74 -2.68 -3.33
CA VAL A 423 -27.55 -2.78 -4.54
C VAL A 423 -27.16 -4.07 -5.25
N PHE A 424 -28.15 -4.83 -5.70
CA PHE A 424 -27.89 -6.03 -6.49
C PHE A 424 -28.65 -5.98 -7.81
N LEU A 425 -27.98 -6.50 -8.83
CA LEU A 425 -28.49 -6.71 -10.17
C LEU A 425 -28.57 -8.20 -10.43
N ARG A 426 -29.64 -8.66 -11.07
CA ARG A 426 -29.80 -10.07 -11.40
C ARG A 426 -30.50 -10.26 -12.73
N HIS A 427 -30.35 -11.47 -13.27
CA HIS A 427 -31.19 -11.95 -14.35
C HIS A 427 -32.46 -12.59 -13.78
N LEU A 428 -33.57 -12.41 -14.48
CA LEU A 428 -34.87 -13.04 -14.24
C LEU A 428 -35.34 -13.66 -15.55
N GLU A 429 -35.79 -14.90 -15.50
CA GLU A 429 -36.48 -15.52 -16.63
C GLU A 429 -37.98 -15.22 -16.51
N ILE A 430 -38.52 -14.42 -17.44
CA ILE A 430 -39.95 -14.10 -17.49
C ILE A 430 -40.42 -14.35 -18.92
N SER A 431 -41.41 -15.23 -19.09
CA SER A 431 -41.99 -15.55 -20.39
C SER A 431 -40.97 -16.02 -21.43
N GLY A 432 -39.93 -16.75 -21.01
CA GLY A 432 -38.86 -17.24 -21.90
C GLY A 432 -37.84 -16.18 -22.30
N GLU A 433 -37.90 -14.97 -21.72
CA GLU A 433 -36.93 -13.90 -21.93
C GLU A 433 -36.07 -13.69 -20.69
N MET A 434 -34.77 -13.51 -20.91
CA MET A 434 -33.83 -13.10 -19.87
C MET A 434 -33.93 -11.59 -19.67
N ARG A 435 -34.61 -11.18 -18.60
CA ARG A 435 -34.71 -9.79 -18.17
C ARG A 435 -33.73 -9.50 -17.05
N LYS A 436 -33.39 -8.22 -16.86
CA LYS A 436 -32.55 -7.78 -15.75
C LYS A 436 -33.41 -7.05 -14.73
N ALA A 437 -33.06 -7.18 -13.47
CA ALA A 437 -33.72 -6.47 -12.38
C ALA A 437 -32.70 -5.88 -11.41
N ILE A 438 -33.05 -4.74 -10.84
CA ILE A 438 -32.32 -4.04 -9.80
C ILE A 438 -33.11 -4.07 -8.50
N GLY A 439 -32.41 -4.21 -7.39
CA GLY A 439 -32.98 -4.12 -6.04
C GLY A 439 -31.96 -3.65 -5.02
N VAL A 440 -32.48 -3.24 -3.88
CA VAL A 440 -31.68 -2.87 -2.71
C VAL A 440 -31.89 -3.93 -1.65
N LEU A 441 -30.81 -4.53 -1.14
CA LEU A 441 -30.89 -5.52 -0.08
C LEU A 441 -30.73 -4.86 1.29
N LYS A 442 -29.95 -3.78 1.36
CA LYS A 442 -29.54 -3.14 2.60
C LYS A 442 -29.21 -1.69 2.34
N LYS A 443 -29.64 -0.83 3.25
CA LYS A 443 -29.18 0.55 3.39
C LYS A 443 -29.18 0.89 4.88
N ARG A 444 -28.05 1.36 5.43
CA ARG A 444 -27.89 1.61 6.87
C ARG A 444 -28.29 3.03 7.31
N THR A 445 -28.29 3.94 6.37
CA THR A 445 -28.35 5.39 6.51
C THR A 445 -29.77 5.94 6.32
N SER A 446 -30.58 5.27 5.50
CA SER A 446 -32.00 5.57 5.29
C SER A 446 -32.78 4.30 4.97
N ASP A 447 -34.11 4.43 4.88
CA ASP A 447 -34.97 3.36 4.33
C ASP A 447 -34.72 3.20 2.81
N PHE A 448 -35.25 2.12 2.25
CA PHE A 448 -35.13 1.77 0.83
C PHE A 448 -36.35 0.98 0.36
N GLU A 449 -36.55 0.94 -0.96
CA GLU A 449 -37.63 0.18 -1.55
C GLU A 449 -37.35 -1.34 -1.49
N ARG A 450 -38.32 -2.11 -0.98
CA ARG A 450 -38.19 -3.57 -0.78
C ARG A 450 -38.61 -4.40 -2.01
N THR A 451 -39.06 -3.75 -3.07
CA THR A 451 -39.41 -4.36 -4.35
C THR A 451 -38.24 -4.35 -5.33
N LEU A 452 -38.35 -5.20 -6.35
CA LEU A 452 -37.44 -5.22 -7.48
C LEU A 452 -38.02 -4.37 -8.60
N ARG A 453 -37.18 -3.72 -9.38
CA ARG A 453 -37.59 -3.02 -10.60
C ARG A 453 -36.87 -3.60 -11.82
N GLU A 454 -37.54 -3.59 -12.96
CA GLU A 454 -36.90 -3.99 -14.22
C GLU A 454 -35.77 -3.01 -14.55
N PHE A 455 -34.60 -3.52 -14.92
CA PHE A 455 -33.42 -2.73 -15.24
C PHE A 455 -33.08 -2.91 -16.71
N ARG A 456 -32.98 -1.82 -17.47
CA ARG A 456 -32.63 -1.85 -18.89
C ARG A 456 -31.47 -0.91 -19.16
N ILE A 457 -30.59 -1.35 -20.05
CA ILE A 457 -29.51 -0.53 -20.61
C ILE A 457 -29.87 -0.32 -22.07
N THR A 458 -30.11 0.93 -22.44
CA THR A 458 -30.50 1.34 -23.80
C THR A 458 -29.42 2.24 -24.38
N GLU A 459 -29.55 2.61 -25.66
CA GLU A 459 -28.68 3.61 -26.30
C GLU A 459 -28.85 5.03 -25.72
N HIS A 460 -29.88 5.23 -24.90
CA HIS A 460 -30.20 6.51 -24.24
C HIS A 460 -29.83 6.53 -22.76
N GLY A 461 -29.28 5.44 -22.22
CA GLY A 461 -28.85 5.36 -20.83
C GLY A 461 -29.40 4.15 -20.09
N VAL A 462 -29.46 4.30 -18.76
CA VAL A 462 -30.07 3.34 -17.86
C VAL A 462 -31.52 3.73 -17.64
N GLU A 463 -32.43 2.78 -17.87
CA GLU A 463 -33.86 2.93 -17.62
C GLU A 463 -34.29 1.91 -16.57
N VAL A 464 -35.04 2.37 -15.55
CA VAL A 464 -35.58 1.50 -14.51
C VAL A 464 -37.10 1.58 -14.53
N GLY A 465 -37.74 0.42 -14.64
CA GLY A 465 -39.19 0.30 -14.76
C GLY A 465 -39.92 0.42 -13.44
N LYS A 466 -41.23 0.13 -13.47
CA LYS A 466 -42.07 0.08 -12.26
C LYS A 466 -41.68 -1.10 -11.36
N PRO A 467 -42.04 -1.03 -10.05
CA PRO A 467 -41.95 -2.17 -9.15
C PRO A 467 -42.58 -3.44 -9.73
N LEU A 468 -41.81 -4.52 -9.74
CA LEU A 468 -42.23 -5.87 -10.12
C LEU A 468 -43.05 -6.48 -8.97
N THR A 469 -44.36 -6.24 -9.01
CA THR A 469 -45.33 -6.80 -8.06
C THR A 469 -46.07 -8.00 -8.65
N GLY A 470 -46.69 -8.83 -7.80
CA GLY A 470 -47.43 -10.02 -8.25
C GLY A 470 -46.55 -11.23 -8.63
N LEU A 471 -45.27 -11.22 -8.24
CA LEU A 471 -44.34 -12.33 -8.43
C LEU A 471 -43.93 -12.94 -7.10
N ARG A 472 -43.87 -14.27 -7.02
CA ARG A 472 -43.28 -15.02 -5.91
C ARG A 472 -42.04 -15.77 -6.41
N GLY A 473 -41.08 -16.04 -5.52
CA GLY A 473 -39.85 -16.75 -5.90
C GLY A 473 -38.87 -15.89 -6.69
N VAL A 474 -39.00 -14.57 -6.64
CA VAL A 474 -38.07 -13.67 -7.36
C VAL A 474 -36.66 -13.81 -6.83
N LEU A 475 -36.49 -14.06 -5.52
CA LEU A 475 -35.18 -14.31 -4.93
C LEU A 475 -34.56 -15.65 -5.40
N SER A 476 -35.36 -16.68 -5.70
CA SER A 476 -34.89 -17.97 -6.21
C SER A 476 -34.52 -17.96 -7.70
N GLY A 477 -34.81 -16.89 -8.44
CA GLY A 477 -34.44 -16.73 -9.86
C GLY A 477 -35.38 -17.38 -10.86
N ALA A 478 -36.33 -18.19 -10.40
CA ALA A 478 -37.47 -18.68 -11.16
C ALA A 478 -38.76 -18.05 -10.58
N PRO A 479 -39.11 -16.81 -10.96
CA PRO A 479 -40.29 -16.16 -10.45
C PRO A 479 -41.57 -16.77 -11.05
N GLU A 480 -42.58 -16.99 -10.21
CA GLU A 480 -43.92 -17.41 -10.62
C GLU A 480 -44.92 -16.27 -10.42
N TRP A 481 -45.78 -16.04 -11.40
CA TRP A 481 -46.89 -15.11 -11.26
C TRP A 481 -47.90 -15.65 -10.26
N VAL A 482 -48.24 -14.83 -9.26
CA VAL A 482 -49.30 -15.15 -8.30
C VAL A 482 -50.55 -14.40 -8.73
N GLU A 483 -51.62 -15.13 -9.03
CA GLU A 483 -52.95 -14.53 -9.14
C GLU A 483 -53.29 -13.94 -7.76
N SER A 484 -53.40 -12.60 -7.69
CA SER A 484 -53.88 -11.77 -6.58
C SER A 484 -53.91 -12.43 -5.20
N ALA A 485 -52.95 -12.08 -4.33
CA ALA A 485 -53.03 -12.45 -2.92
C ALA A 485 -54.30 -11.84 -2.28
N PRO A 486 -55.06 -12.58 -1.46
CA PRO A 486 -56.07 -11.98 -0.60
C PRO A 486 -55.36 -11.04 0.39
N ASP A 487 -56.00 -9.89 0.67
CA ASP A 487 -55.51 -8.87 1.58
C ASP A 487 -55.01 -9.50 2.90
N LEU A 488 -53.72 -9.35 3.18
CA LEU A 488 -53.13 -9.66 4.48
C LEU A 488 -53.21 -8.40 5.34
N ASP A 489 -54.44 -7.98 5.64
CA ASP A 489 -54.76 -7.04 6.71
C ASP A 489 -55.92 -7.65 7.51
N ASP A 490 -55.57 -8.56 8.42
CA ASP A 490 -56.34 -8.90 9.63
C ASP A 490 -55.46 -9.82 10.52
N GLU A 491 -54.62 -9.20 11.36
CA GLU A 491 -54.41 -9.54 12.79
C GLU A 491 -53.47 -8.57 13.51
#